data_AF-A0A536W786-F1
#
_entry.id   AF-A0A536W786-F1
#
_cell.length_a   1.000
_cell.length_b   1.000
_cell.length_c   1.000
_cell.angle_alpha   90.00
_cell.angle_beta   90.00
_cell.angle_gamma   90.00
#
_symmetry.space_group_name_H-M   'P 1'
#
loop_
_entity.id
_entity.type
_entity.pdbx_description
1 polymer ?
#
loop_
_entity_poly.entity_id
_entity_poly.type
_entity_poly.pdbx_seq_one_letter_code
_entity_poly.pdbx_strand_id
1 'polypeptide(L)' 'MRFAIGVSYCGAGMEGWQSQPSGNTVQDHLSRALSEIGGEPITVTGAG' A
#
# COMPACT_ATOMS: atom_id res chain seq x y z
N MET A 1 -5.08 -11.49 -12.18
CA MET A 1 -4.07 -10.75 -12.98
C MET A 1 -3.03 -10.18 -12.03
N ARG A 2 -1.82 -9.82 -12.50
CA ARG A 2 -0.74 -9.30 -11.63
C ARG A 2 -0.11 -8.09 -12.30
N PHE A 3 0.02 -7.01 -11.55
CA PHE A 3 0.58 -5.74 -12.02
C PHE A 3 1.83 -5.41 -11.21
N ALA A 4 2.81 -4.77 -11.86
CA ALA A 4 3.97 -4.19 -11.21
C ALA A 4 3.93 -2.69 -11.43
N ILE A 5 4.08 -1.93 -10.35
CA ILE A 5 4.10 -0.47 -10.37
C ILE A 5 5.31 0.03 -9.59
N GLY A 6 5.95 1.10 -10.06
CA GLY A 6 6.92 1.86 -9.28
C GLY A 6 6.20 2.89 -8.42
N VAL A 7 6.53 2.95 -7.13
CA VAL A 7 5.97 3.96 -6.21
C VAL A 7 7.11 4.77 -5.59
N SER A 8 6.88 6.07 -5.48
CA SER A 8 7.71 6.98 -4.69
C SER A 8 6.83 7.61 -3.63
N TYR A 9 7.33 7.69 -2.40
CA TYR A 9 6.57 8.22 -1.26
C TYR A 9 7.49 8.96 -0.31
N CYS A 10 6.94 9.95 0.39
CA CYS A 10 7.57 10.55 1.55
C CYS A 10 7.27 9.69 2.77
N GLY A 11 8.28 9.10 3.41
CA GLY A 11 8.09 8.26 4.59
C GLY A 11 7.76 9.03 5.88
N ALA A 12 7.77 10.37 5.86
CA ALA A 12 7.51 11.17 7.05
C ALA A 12 6.04 11.00 7.52
N GLY A 13 5.86 10.66 8.80
CA GLY A 13 4.53 10.44 9.39
C GLY A 13 3.91 9.08 9.06
N MET A 14 4.60 8.22 8.31
CA MET A 14 4.22 6.82 8.06
C MET A 14 5.03 5.90 8.97
N GLU A 15 4.41 4.80 9.40
CA GLU A 15 5.06 3.80 10.26
C GLU A 15 5.81 2.74 9.43
N GLY A 16 6.47 3.19 8.36
CA GLY A 16 7.19 2.34 7.42
C GLY A 16 6.32 1.78 6.30
N TRP A 17 6.85 0.75 5.63
CA TRP A 17 6.21 0.13 4.46
C TRP A 17 5.15 -0.89 4.85
N GLN A 18 5.54 -1.90 5.64
CA GLN A 18 4.74 -3.09 5.91
C GLN A 18 3.57 -2.78 6.84
N SER A 19 2.38 -3.30 6.49
CA SER A 19 1.15 -3.22 7.28
C SER A 19 1.37 -3.63 8.75
N GLN A 20 0.83 -2.81 9.65
CA GLN A 20 0.94 -2.94 11.10
C GLN A 20 -0.41 -2.59 11.75
N PRO A 21 -0.64 -2.96 13.03
CA PRO A 21 -1.93 -2.75 13.70
C PRO A 21 -2.45 -1.30 13.74
N SER A 22 -1.57 -0.30 13.59
CA SER A 22 -1.95 1.12 13.53
C SER A 22 -2.71 1.49 12.24
N GLY A 23 -2.56 0.70 11.18
CA GLY A 23 -3.08 1.00 9.84
C GLY A 23 -2.44 2.23 9.16
N ASN A 24 -1.32 2.74 9.68
CA ASN A 24 -0.67 3.96 9.18
C ASN A 24 0.65 3.67 8.44
N THR A 25 0.60 2.72 7.50
CA THR A 25 1.77 2.28 6.72
C THR A 25 1.54 2.50 5.24
N VAL A 26 2.62 2.58 4.46
CA VAL A 26 2.51 2.81 3.02
C VAL A 26 1.70 1.69 2.34
N GLN A 27 1.88 0.44 2.77
CA GLN A 27 1.13 -0.70 2.24
C GLN A 27 -0.37 -0.58 2.52
N ASP A 28 -0.78 -0.11 3.70
CA ASP A 28 -2.19 0.08 4.05
C ASP A 28 -2.85 1.13 3.15
N HIS A 29 -2.21 2.30 3.03
CA HIS A 29 -2.70 3.40 2.21
C HIS A 29 -2.77 3.02 0.73
N LEU A 30 -1.75 2.34 0.19
CA LEU A 30 -1.76 1.87 -1.20
C LEU A 30 -2.83 0.81 -1.45
N SER A 31 -2.94 -0.19 -0.56
CA SER A 31 -3.92 -1.27 -0.71
C SER A 31 -5.35 -0.72 -0.67
N ARG A 32 -5.62 0.25 0.22
CA ARG A 32 -6.91 0.95 0.29
C ARG A 32 -7.22 1.71 -0.99
N ALA A 33 -6.31 2.57 -1.45
CA ALA A 33 -6.53 3.38 -2.65
C ALA A 33 -6.74 2.52 -3.90
N LEU A 34 -5.96 1.45 -4.07
CA LEU A 34 -6.13 0.52 -5.18
C LEU A 34 -7.46 -0.23 -5.09
N SER A 35 -7.87 -0.65 -3.90
CA SER A 35 -9.17 -1.31 -3.70
C SER A 35 -10.33 -0.38 -4.06
N GLU A 36 -10.25 0.91 -3.70
CA GLU A 36 -11.23 1.92 -4.07
C GLU A 36 -11.30 2.12 -5.59
N ILE A 37 -10.17 2.08 -6.29
CA ILE A 37 -10.10 2.18 -7.76
C ILE A 37 -10.64 0.92 -8.44
N GLY A 38 -10.27 -0.26 -7.92
CA GLY A 38 -10.62 -1.56 -8.51
C GLY A 38 -12.04 -2.02 -8.21
N GLY A 39 -12.68 -1.48 -7.17
CA GLY A 39 -14.00 -1.93 -6.70
C GLY A 39 -13.96 -3.31 -6.04
N GLU A 40 -12.77 -3.81 -5.69
CA GLU A 40 -12.55 -5.11 -5.05
C GLU A 40 -11.35 -5.03 -4.09
N PRO A 41 -11.26 -5.92 -3.08
CA PRO A 41 -10.10 -5.95 -2.19
C PRO A 41 -8.80 -6.27 -2.93
N ILE A 42 -7.83 -5.36 -2.87
CA ILE A 42 -6.51 -5.48 -3.51
C ILE A 42 -5.42 -5.43 -2.44
N THR A 43 -4.56 -6.46 -2.44
CA THR A 43 -3.38 -6.53 -1.57
C THR A 43 -2.12 -6.17 -2.35
N VAL A 44 -1.31 -5.27 -1.79
CA VAL A 44 0.00 -4.88 -2.34
C VAL A 44 1.12 -5.73 -1.70
N THR A 45 2.11 -6.13 -2.51
CA THR A 45 3.34 -6.76 -2.03
C THR A 45 4.54 -5.86 -2.36
N GLY A 46 5.43 -5.64 -1.39
CA GLY A 46 6.66 -4.87 -1.58
C GLY A 46 7.76 -5.68 -2.26
N ALA A 47 8.74 -4.98 -2.84
CA ALA A 47 9.93 -5.62 -3.41
C ALA A 47 11.00 -5.98 -2.36
N GLY A 48 10.94 -5.38 -1.17
CA GLY A 48 11.87 -5.59 -0.05
C GLY A 48 11.49 -4.74 1.15
#